data_AF-S6EMR8-F1
#
_entry.id   AF-S6EMR8-F1
#
_cell.length_a   1.000
_cell.length_b   1.000
_cell.length_c   1.000
_cell.angle_alpha   90.00
_cell.angle_beta   90.00
_cell.angle_gamma   90.00
#
_symmetry.space_group_name_H-M   'P 1'
#
loop_
_entity.id
_entity.type
_entity.pdbx_description
1 polymer ?
#
loop_
_entity_poly.entity_id
_entity_poly.type
_entity_poly.pdbx_seq_one_letter_code
_entity_poly.pdbx_strand_id
1 'polypeptide(L)'
;MTGEWKQENSKSDDSYQVATINGDNIEIYWVTDNGDTKSLYWAGSFTAPTTNDEPYSWDSKNDHSKTESALLASSDDTKTITYQDDVLSL
;
A
#
# COMPACT_ATOMS: atom_id res chain seq x y z
N MET A 1 -9.07 -9.55 3.87
CA MET A 1 -8.28 -9.54 2.63
C MET A 1 -6.82 -9.72 3.00
N THR A 2 -6.07 -10.54 2.29
CA THR A 2 -4.63 -10.72 2.51
C THR A 2 -3.97 -10.97 1.17
N GLY A 3 -2.91 -10.24 0.85
CA GLY A 3 -2.22 -10.35 -0.44
C GLY A 3 -1.05 -9.39 -0.55
N GLU A 4 -0.33 -9.52 -1.66
CA GLU A 4 0.77 -8.64 -2.05
C GLU A 4 0.56 -8.22 -3.52
N TRP A 5 0.60 -6.91 -3.77
CA TRP A 5 0.38 -6.33 -5.09
C TRP A 5 1.59 -5.50 -5.48
N LYS A 6 2.18 -5.84 -6.62
CA LYS A 6 3.25 -5.07 -7.24
C LYS A 6 2.65 -4.02 -8.15
N GLN A 7 3.21 -2.82 -8.14
CA GLN A 7 2.85 -1.74 -9.06
C GLN A 7 2.95 -2.19 -10.53
N GLU A 8 1.83 -2.14 -11.26
CA GLU A 8 1.78 -2.57 -12.66
C GLU A 8 2.38 -1.55 -13.64
N ASN A 9 2.19 -0.25 -13.38
CA ASN A 9 2.66 0.84 -14.24
C ASN A 9 4.02 1.39 -13.80
N SER A 10 4.91 0.52 -13.29
CA SER A 10 6.25 0.98 -12.96
C SER A 10 6.99 1.43 -14.23
N LYS A 11 7.59 2.62 -14.19
CA LYS A 11 8.46 3.12 -15.27
C LYS A 11 9.88 2.56 -15.20
N SER A 12 10.17 1.73 -14.20
CA SER A 12 11.48 1.13 -13.95
C SER A 12 11.30 -0.30 -13.43
N ASP A 13 12.08 -1.24 -13.97
CA ASP A 13 12.14 -2.59 -13.42
C ASP A 13 12.77 -2.61 -12.02
N ASP A 14 13.64 -1.62 -11.75
CA ASP A 14 14.50 -1.56 -10.57
C ASP A 14 13.91 -0.72 -9.43
N SER A 15 12.81 0.00 -9.68
CA SER A 15 12.15 0.85 -8.68
C SER A 15 10.64 0.81 -8.87
N TYR A 16 9.94 0.19 -7.92
CA TYR A 16 8.49 0.00 -7.95
C TYR A 16 7.92 -0.01 -6.55
N GLN A 17 6.60 0.20 -6.43
CA GLN A 17 5.91 0.02 -5.16
C GLN A 17 5.37 -1.41 -5.01
N VAL A 18 5.39 -1.90 -3.77
CA VAL A 18 4.72 -3.13 -3.36
C VAL A 18 3.79 -2.79 -2.21
N ALA A 19 2.50 -3.09 -2.38
CA ALA A 19 1.49 -3.01 -1.33
C ALA A 19 1.26 -4.40 -0.75
N THR A 20 1.26 -4.52 0.57
CA THR A 20 0.95 -5.76 1.29
C THR A 20 -0.22 -5.48 2.21
N ILE A 21 -1.25 -6.32 2.13
CA ILE A 21 -2.39 -6.28 3.04
C ILE A 21 -2.36 -7.51 3.92
N ASN A 22 -2.46 -7.30 5.23
CA ASN A 22 -2.58 -8.36 6.22
C ASN A 22 -3.71 -8.03 7.20
N GLY A 23 -4.86 -8.68 6.99
CA GLY A 23 -6.05 -8.46 7.80
C GLY A 23 -6.65 -7.09 7.53
N ASP A 24 -6.52 -6.21 8.52
CA ASP A 24 -7.01 -4.83 8.57
C ASP A 24 -5.87 -3.80 8.40
N ASN A 25 -4.67 -4.24 8.07
CA ASN A 25 -3.52 -3.37 7.87
C ASN A 25 -3.01 -3.42 6.43
N ILE A 26 -2.56 -2.28 5.93
CA ILE A 26 -1.85 -2.14 4.66
C ILE A 26 -0.50 -1.48 4.90
N GLU A 27 0.53 -2.03 4.29
CA GLU A 27 1.85 -1.41 4.19
C GLU A 27 2.23 -1.31 2.71
N ILE A 28 2.84 -0.19 2.33
CA ILE A 28 3.34 0.06 0.98
C ILE A 28 4.80 0.43 1.09
N TYR A 29 5.63 -0.24 0.32
CA TYR A 29 7.06 -0.01 0.28
C TYR A 29 7.48 0.41 -1.12
N TRP A 30 8.38 1.37 -1.19
CA TRP A 30 9.29 1.51 -2.33
C TRP A 30 10.30 0.39 -2.27
N VAL A 31 10.36 -0.38 -3.36
CA VAL A 31 11.36 -1.42 -3.57
C VAL A 31 12.33 -0.90 -4.62
N THR A 32 13.60 -0.76 -4.26
CA THR A 32 14.68 -0.31 -5.14
C THR A 32 15.83 -1.31 -5.18
N ASP A 33 16.83 -1.04 -6.02
CA ASP A 33 18.05 -1.86 -6.12
C ASP A 33 17.73 -3.34 -6.41
N ASN A 34 16.89 -3.59 -7.42
CA ASN A 34 16.45 -4.95 -7.82
C ASN A 34 15.76 -5.77 -6.72
N GLY A 35 15.22 -5.12 -5.68
CA GLY A 35 14.57 -5.82 -4.56
C GLY A 35 15.34 -5.77 -3.25
N ASP A 36 16.60 -5.32 -3.27
CA ASP A 36 17.48 -5.34 -2.09
C ASP A 36 17.11 -4.28 -1.06
N THR A 37 16.59 -3.13 -1.50
CA THR A 37 16.24 -2.01 -0.64
C THR A 37 14.73 -1.85 -0.56
N LYS A 38 14.19 -1.81 0.68
CA LYS A 38 12.79 -1.49 0.94
C LYS A 38 12.68 -0.25 1.82
N SER A 39 11.98 0.77 1.33
CA SER A 39 11.68 1.99 2.09
C SER A 39 10.18 2.14 2.27
N LEU A 40 9.73 2.35 3.51
CA LEU A 40 8.32 2.50 3.81
C LEU A 40 7.77 3.77 3.11
N TYR A 41 6.68 3.59 2.36
CA TYR A 41 5.90 4.67 1.76
C TYR A 41 4.60 4.93 2.52
N TRP A 42 3.93 3.88 2.97
CA TRP A 42 2.67 3.99 3.71
C TRP A 42 2.55 2.84 4.69
N ALA A 43 2.06 3.12 5.88
CA ALA A 43 1.54 2.10 6.79
C ALA A 43 0.23 2.64 7.34
N GLY A 44 -0.81 1.83 7.33
CA GLY A 44 -2.10 2.26 7.85
C GLY A 44 -3.05 1.11 8.10
N SER A 45 -4.10 1.41 8.85
CA SER A 45 -5.21 0.48 9.12
C SER A 45 -6.43 0.85 8.31
N PHE A 46 -7.30 -0.12 8.05
CA PHE A 46 -8.55 0.07 7.35
C PHE A 46 -9.57 -1.00 7.73
N THR A 47 -10.84 -0.68 7.54
CA THR A 47 -11.90 -1.68 7.71
C THR A 47 -12.09 -2.41 6.40
N ALA A 48 -11.60 -3.66 6.32
CA ALA A 48 -11.83 -4.53 5.19
C ALA A 48 -13.34 -4.71 4.92
N PRO A 49 -13.75 -4.86 3.66
CA PRO A 49 -15.14 -5.04 3.31
C PRO A 49 -15.62 -6.42 3.78
N THR A 50 -16.90 -6.54 4.09
CA THR A 50 -17.53 -7.81 4.45
C THR A 50 -18.02 -8.60 3.24
N THR A 51 -18.01 -7.98 2.06
CA THR A 51 -18.38 -8.59 0.77
C THR A 51 -17.20 -8.53 -0.21
N ASN A 52 -17.23 -9.40 -1.22
CA ASN A 52 -16.22 -9.44 -2.29
C ASN A 52 -16.68 -8.65 -3.53
N ASP A 53 -17.53 -7.65 -3.36
CA ASP A 53 -18.02 -6.85 -4.49
C ASP A 53 -16.93 -5.89 -4.96
N GLU A 54 -16.66 -5.88 -6.26
CA GLU A 54 -15.66 -5.01 -6.90
C GLU A 54 -16.33 -4.00 -7.85
N PRO A 55 -15.80 -2.77 -7.97
CA PRO A 55 -14.64 -2.23 -7.26
C PRO A 55 -14.95 -1.92 -5.79
N TYR A 56 -13.97 -2.13 -4.92
CA TYR A 56 -14.05 -1.73 -3.51
C TYR A 56 -13.02 -0.65 -3.21
N SER A 57 -13.47 0.44 -2.57
CA SER A 57 -12.63 1.55 -2.14
C SER A 57 -12.74 1.77 -0.64
N TRP A 58 -11.63 2.10 0.00
CA TRP A 58 -11.57 2.42 1.41
C TRP A 58 -10.52 3.47 1.73
N ASP A 59 -10.76 4.19 2.83
CA ASP A 59 -9.76 5.09 3.38
C ASP A 59 -8.93 4.35 4.42
N SER A 60 -7.64 4.18 4.12
CA SER A 60 -6.66 3.74 5.10
C SER A 60 -6.26 4.92 5.98
N LYS A 61 -6.26 4.71 7.29
CA LYS A 61 -5.78 5.69 8.28
C LYS A 61 -4.31 5.45 8.57
N ASN A 62 -3.51 6.51 8.47
CA ASN A 62 -2.06 6.45 8.67
C ASN A 62 -1.70 5.97 10.08
N ASP A 63 -0.76 5.04 10.14
CA ASP A 63 -0.01 4.72 11.35
C ASP A 63 1.21 5.64 11.44
N HIS A 64 0.97 6.86 11.95
CA HIS A 64 2.01 7.88 12.17
C HIS A 64 3.19 7.38 13.01
N SER A 65 2.98 6.39 13.88
CA SER A 65 4.06 5.79 14.67
C SER A 65 5.13 5.11 13.81
N LYS A 66 4.76 4.65 12.60
CA LYS A 66 5.67 4.07 11.61
C LYS A 66 6.11 5.11 10.58
N THR A 67 5.19 5.92 10.06
CA THR A 67 5.46 6.80 8.92
C THR A 67 6.24 8.07 9.28
N GLU A 68 6.09 8.62 10.49
CA GLU A 68 6.84 9.83 10.91
C GLU A 68 8.35 9.64 10.90
N SER A 69 8.83 8.43 11.18
CA SER A 69 10.26 8.09 11.19
C SER A 69 10.81 7.67 9.82
N ALA A 70 9.93 7.44 8.84
CA ALA A 70 10.28 6.93 7.53
C ALA A 70 10.43 8.08 6.53
N LEU A 71 11.65 8.33 6.09
CA LEU A 71 12.02 9.46 5.23
C LEU A 71 11.20 9.57 3.93
N LEU A 72 10.76 8.43 3.38
CA LEU A 72 10.01 8.37 2.13
C LEU A 72 8.51 8.09 2.31
N ALA A 73 8.04 8.08 3.56
CA ALA A 73 6.62 7.84 3.85
C ALA A 73 5.77 9.07 3.60
N SER A 74 4.53 8.84 3.18
CA SER A 74 3.50 9.88 3.07
C SER A 74 3.16 10.42 4.46
N SER A 75 3.06 11.74 4.58
CA SER A 75 2.61 12.41 5.81
C SER A 75 1.09 12.60 5.90
N ASP A 76 0.33 12.09 4.91
CA ASP A 76 -1.12 12.25 4.87
C ASP A 76 -1.77 11.50 6.03
N ASP A 77 -2.86 12.03 6.60
CA ASP A 77 -3.59 11.31 7.66
C ASP A 77 -4.36 10.10 7.14
N THR A 78 -4.80 10.16 5.90
CA THR A 78 -5.56 9.09 5.24
C THR A 78 -5.14 8.93 3.78
N LYS A 79 -5.32 7.73 3.25
CA LYS A 79 -5.10 7.43 1.83
C LYS A 79 -6.21 6.52 1.32
N THR A 80 -6.89 6.95 0.26
CA THR A 80 -7.92 6.15 -0.39
C THR A 80 -7.25 5.07 -1.23
N ILE A 81 -7.66 3.83 -1.06
CA ILE A 81 -7.18 2.69 -1.83
C ILE A 81 -8.39 2.07 -2.53
N THR A 82 -8.22 1.71 -3.80
CA THR A 82 -9.23 1.01 -4.57
C THR A 82 -8.68 -0.33 -5.06
N TYR A 83 -9.44 -1.39 -4.85
CA TYR A 83 -9.17 -2.73 -5.33
C TYR A 83 -10.21 -3.12 -6.40
N GLN A 84 -9.73 -3.51 -7.57
CA GLN A 84 -10.55 -3.96 -8.69
C GLN A 84 -9.73 -4.88 -9.60
N ASP A 85 -10.30 -6.01 -10.01
CA ASP A 85 -9.71 -6.95 -10.97
C ASP A 85 -8.29 -7.41 -10.57
N ASP A 86 -8.07 -7.67 -9.28
CA ASP A 86 -6.77 -8.01 -8.65
C ASP A 86 -5.70 -6.90 -8.73
N VAL A 87 -6.13 -5.65 -8.97
CA VAL A 87 -5.27 -4.47 -9.02
C VAL A 87 -5.58 -3.53 -7.86
N LEU A 88 -4.53 -3.09 -7.14
CA LEU A 88 -4.61 -2.00 -6.17
C LEU A 88 -4.19 -0.68 -6.80
N SER A 89 -5.01 0.35 -6.58
CA SER A 89 -4.75 1.74 -7.01
C SER A 89 -4.92 2.71 -5.84
N LEU A 90 -4.11 3.77 -5.85
CA LEU A 90 -4.05 4.84 -4.85
C LEU A 90 -4.09 6.21 -5.52
#